data_AF-X1BCP6-F1
#
_entry.id   AF-X1BCP6-F1
#
_cell.length_a   1.000
_cell.length_b   1.000
_cell.length_c   1.000
_cell.angle_alpha   90.00
_cell.angle_beta   90.00
_cell.angle_gamma   90.00
#
_symmetry.space_group_name_H-M   'P 1'
#
loop_
_entity.id
_entity.type
_entity.pdbx_description
1 polymer ?
#
loop_
_entity_poly.entity_id
_entity_poly.type
_entity_poly.pdbx_seq_one_letter_code
_entity_poly.pdbx_strand_id
1 'polypeptide(L)' 'NVLAIKRNDSLNISPRAKDVIKKGDFLIVIGETKKINELAGKSDK' A
#
# COMPACT_ATOMS: atom_id res chain seq x y z
N ASN A 1 6.95 3.24 -3.49
CA ASN A 1 6.80 4.06 -2.26
C ASN A 1 5.38 3.97 -1.74
N VAL A 2 5.19 3.90 -0.42
CA VAL A 2 3.86 3.99 0.21
C VAL A 2 3.63 5.43 0.62
N LEU A 3 2.58 6.04 0.08
CA LEU A 3 2.18 7.40 0.43
C LEU A 3 1.27 7.43 1.65
N ALA A 4 0.39 6.44 1.79
CA ALA A 4 -0.53 6.40 2.90
C ALA A 4 -1.03 4.99 3.21
N ILE A 5 -1.46 4.82 4.46
CA ILE A 5 -2.15 3.62 4.94
C ILE A 5 -3.53 4.06 5.42
N LYS A 6 -4.59 3.60 4.77
CA LYS A 6 -5.96 3.78 5.24
C LYS A 6 -6.39 2.57 6.06
N ARG A 7 -6.91 2.83 7.25
CA ARG A 7 -7.47 1.83 8.17
C ARG A 7 -8.79 2.35 8.73
N ASN A 8 -9.89 1.67 8.41
CA ASN A 8 -11.25 2.13 8.72
C ASN A 8 -11.44 3.57 8.22
N ASP A 9 -11.80 4.50 9.12
CA ASP A 9 -12.00 5.92 8.83
C ASP A 9 -10.73 6.77 9.03
N SER A 10 -9.59 6.15 9.36
CA SER A 10 -8.32 6.83 9.54
C SER A 10 -7.43 6.72 8.30
N LEU A 11 -6.74 7.82 7.96
CA LEU A 11 -5.76 7.88 6.89
C LEU A 11 -4.42 8.36 7.45
N ASN A 12 -3.43 7.48 7.50
CA ASN A 12 -2.07 7.81 7.91
C ASN A 12 -1.25 8.18 6.67
N ILE A 13 -1.04 9.48 6.44
CA ILE A 13 -0.25 10.02 5.33
C ILE A 13 1.23 10.03 5.70
N SER A 14 2.09 9.62 4.76
CA SER A 14 3.53 9.47 4.94
C SER A 14 3.88 8.56 6.13
N PRO A 15 3.48 7.28 6.05
CA PRO A 15 3.69 6.34 7.14
C PRO A 15 5.19 6.21 7.46
N ARG A 16 5.49 6.00 8.73
CA ARG A 16 6.85 5.77 9.21
C ARG A 16 7.24 4.33 8.95
N ALA A 17 8.54 4.05 8.82
CA ALA A 17 9.04 2.69 8.61
C ALA A 17 8.64 1.69 9.72
N LYS A 18 8.32 2.20 10.91
CA LYS A 18 7.83 1.41 12.05
C LYS A 18 6.33 1.14 12.04
N ASP A 19 5.59 1.69 11.08
CA ASP A 19 4.14 1.51 11.01
C ASP A 19 3.81 0.09 10.50
N VAL A 20 3.08 -0.67 11.33
CA VAL A 20 2.73 -2.06 11.04
C VAL A 20 1.46 -2.11 10.19
N ILE A 21 1.58 -2.76 9.04
CA ILE A 21 0.47 -3.08 8.13
C ILE A 21 -0.35 -4.23 8.74
N LYS A 22 -1.68 -4.08 8.73
CA LYS A 22 -2.63 -5.09 9.22
C LYS A 22 -3.54 -5.57 8.09
N LYS A 23 -4.07 -6.78 8.24
CA LYS A 23 -5.08 -7.31 7.31
C LYS A 23 -6.28 -6.37 7.25
N GLY A 24 -6.70 -6.00 6.04
CA GLY A 24 -7.79 -5.03 5.81
C GLY A 24 -7.33 -3.59 5.64
N ASP A 25 -6.04 -3.29 5.84
CA ASP A 25 -5.50 -1.97 5.48
C ASP A 25 -5.47 -1.78 3.97
N PHE A 26 -5.73 -0.54 3.54
CA PHE A 26 -5.55 -0.13 2.15
C PHE A 26 -4.26 0.69 2.04
N LEU A 27 -3.33 0.20 1.23
CA LEU A 27 -2.07 0.87 0.93
C LEU A 27 -2.23 1.73 -0.31
N ILE A 28 -1.96 3.02 -0.20
CA ILE A 28 -1.91 3.94 -1.32
C ILE A 28 -0.44 4.08 -1.71
N VAL A 29 -0.09 3.60 -2.90
CA VAL A 29 1.30 3.50 -3.38
C VAL A 29 1.49 4.24 -4.69
N ILE A 30 2.70 4.78 -4.89
CA ILE A 30 3.14 5.30 -6.19
C ILE A 30 4.43 4.57 -6.59
N GLY A 31 4.49 4.23 -7.87
CA GLY A 31 5.60 3.54 -8.49
C GLY A 31 5.26 3.11 -9.92
N GLU A 32 6.19 2.38 -10.52
CA GLU A 32 6.02 1.76 -11.84
C GLU A 32 4.90 0.72 -11.82
N THR A 33 4.02 0.75 -12.82
CA THR A 33 2.85 -0.13 -12.93
C THR A 33 3.22 -1.61 -12.81
N LYS A 34 4.31 -2.04 -13.47
CA LYS A 34 4.78 -3.43 -13.41
C LYS A 34 5.07 -3.88 -11.98
N LYS A 35 5.83 -3.08 -11.23
CA LYS A 35 6.16 -3.37 -9.82
C LYS A 35 4.93 -3.35 -8.90
N ILE A 36 3.96 -2.47 -9.19
CA ILE A 36 2.69 -2.42 -8.45
C ILE A 36 1.85 -3.67 -8.72
N ASN A 37 1.79 -4.15 -9.97
CA ASN A 37 1.06 -5.36 -10.32
C ASN A 37 1.68 -6.62 -9.68
N GLU A 38 3.02 -6.71 -9.70
CA GLU A 38 3.77 -7.75 -8.97
C GLU A 38 3.46 -7.71 -7.46
N LEU A 39 3.50 -6.53 -6.85
CA LEU A 39 3.14 -6.34 -5.43
C LEU A 39 1.68 -6.74 -5.13
N ALA A 40 0.76 -6.45 -6.05
CA ALA A 40 -0.65 -6.80 -5.92
C ALA A 40 -0.94 -8.29 -6.17
N GLY A 41 0.08 -9.09 -6.52
CA GLY A 41 -0.08 -10.49 -6.91
C GLY A 41 -0.90 -10.66 -8.20
N LYS A 42 -1.05 -9.60 -8.99
CA LYS A 42 -1.66 -9.68 -10.32
C LYS A 42 -0.58 -10.12 -11.30
N SER A 43 -0.44 -11.44 -11.47
CA SER A 43 0.22 -11.96 -12.66
C SER A 43 -0.72 -11.76 -13.84
N ASP A 44 -0.27 -11.01 -14.84
CA ASP A 44 -0.89 -11.02 -16.16
C ASP A 44 -0.87 -12.47 -16.66
N LYS A 45 -2.04 -13.11 -16.67
CA LYS A 45 -2.30 -14.37 -17.35
C LYS A 45 -2.97 -14.08 -18.68
#